data_AF-A0A091T2P2-F1
#
_entry.id   AF-A0A091T2P2-F1
#
_cell.length_a   1.000
_cell.length_b   1.000
_cell.length_c   1.000
_cell.angle_alpha   90.00
_cell.angle_beta   90.00
_cell.angle_gamma   90.00
#
_symmetry.space_group_name_H-M   'P 1'
#
loop_
_entity.id
_entity.type
_entity.pdbx_description
1 polymer ?
#
loop_
_entity_poly.entity_id
_entity_poly.type
_entity_poly.pdbx_seq_one_letter_code
_entity_poly.pdbx_strand_id
1 'polypeptide(L)'
;MWLKSQILLLYCIVSEVWMTKQLDSRRNFPRGLYSVEDGGSAKWNRLKRSLYQGKSCRLRGCCTGRDDTCSFNIVSKAAICYCDQFCASGSPGPVDCCADYWEVCDNPVEPTRSDKRWPPPASGCYKDGRYYGEGTIIKDNCNSCKCFQSLWKCSKEVCLVRQDLIQNINSGDHGWKADNYSQFWGMTVEEGFKKRLGTFPPSHSLLNMREVPGNSLPEEKFPAFFAATYAWPEWIHDPLDQRNCGASWAFSTASVAADRIAIHSEGQITDNLSAQNLISCDTKNQHGCNGGSIDGAWRYLKTHG
;
A
#
# COMPACT_ATOMS: atom_id res chain seq x y z
N MET A 1 -40.62 -11.64 -29.82
CA MET A 1 -39.64 -11.74 -28.71
C MET A 1 -38.18 -11.85 -29.18
N TRP A 2 -37.88 -12.21 -30.43
CA TRP A 2 -36.49 -12.30 -30.92
C TRP A 2 -35.84 -10.96 -31.32
N LEU A 3 -36.62 -9.97 -31.76
CA LEU A 3 -36.07 -8.68 -32.19
C LEU A 3 -35.57 -7.81 -31.01
N LYS A 4 -36.16 -7.98 -29.82
CA LYS A 4 -35.78 -7.20 -28.61
C LYS A 4 -34.47 -7.68 -27.98
N SER A 5 -34.15 -8.99 -28.06
CA SER A 5 -32.87 -9.52 -27.56
C SER A 5 -31.67 -9.14 -28.44
N GLN A 6 -31.85 -9.00 -29.76
CA GLN A 6 -30.76 -8.56 -30.65
C GLN A 6 -30.34 -7.10 -30.42
N ILE A 7 -31.30 -6.23 -30.07
CA ILE A 7 -31.02 -4.82 -29.79
C ILE A 7 -30.24 -4.64 -28.48
N LEU A 8 -30.55 -5.45 -27.44
CA LEU A 8 -29.80 -5.46 -26.18
C LEU A 8 -28.37 -5.98 -26.35
N LEU A 9 -28.16 -7.03 -27.15
CA LEU A 9 -26.83 -7.55 -27.45
C LEU A 9 -25.97 -6.55 -28.25
N LEU A 10 -26.57 -5.84 -29.21
CA LEU A 10 -25.87 -4.78 -29.96
C LEU A 10 -25.48 -3.61 -29.06
N TYR A 11 -26.31 -3.23 -28.09
CA TYR A 11 -25.97 -2.19 -27.12
C TYR A 11 -24.78 -2.59 -26.24
N CYS A 12 -24.75 -3.82 -25.72
CA CYS A 12 -23.65 -4.31 -24.89
C CYS A 12 -22.30 -4.34 -25.64
N ILE A 13 -22.29 -4.71 -26.93
CA ILE A 13 -21.05 -4.78 -27.73
C ILE A 13 -20.51 -3.36 -28.02
N VAL A 14 -21.39 -2.39 -28.24
CA VAL A 14 -20.98 -0.99 -28.48
C VAL A 14 -20.38 -0.35 -27.21
N SER A 15 -20.87 -0.72 -26.02
CA SER A 15 -20.34 -0.25 -24.73
C SER A 15 -18.90 -0.73 -24.46
N GLU A 16 -18.56 -1.98 -24.78
CA GLU A 16 -17.20 -2.51 -24.55
C GLU A 16 -16.15 -1.96 -25.54
N VAL A 17 -16.56 -1.69 -26.78
CA VAL A 17 -15.66 -1.10 -27.80
C VAL A 17 -15.33 0.35 -27.51
N TRP A 18 -16.21 1.07 -26.80
CA TRP A 18 -15.95 2.46 -26.39
C TRP A 18 -14.99 2.53 -25.19
N MET A 19 -15.12 1.60 -24.23
CA MET A 19 -14.22 1.50 -23.06
C MET A 19 -12.78 1.11 -23.43
N THR A 20 -12.59 0.23 -24.41
CA THR A 20 -11.25 -0.19 -24.86
C THR A 20 -10.47 0.93 -25.58
N LYS A 21 -11.15 1.80 -26.33
CA LYS A 21 -10.50 2.96 -26.99
C LYS A 21 -10.06 4.05 -26.01
N GLN A 22 -10.71 4.19 -24.86
CA GLN A 22 -10.38 5.22 -23.88
C GLN A 22 -9.17 4.82 -22.99
N LEU A 23 -8.94 3.51 -22.79
CA LEU A 23 -7.78 2.97 -22.08
C LEU A 23 -6.48 3.03 -22.90
N ASP A 24 -6.53 2.83 -24.22
CA ASP A 24 -5.34 2.91 -25.09
C ASP A 24 -4.83 4.35 -25.29
N SER A 25 -5.72 5.35 -25.22
CA SER A 25 -5.33 6.76 -25.30
C SER A 25 -4.51 7.26 -24.09
N ARG A 26 -4.51 6.53 -22.97
CA ARG A 26 -3.76 6.89 -21.75
C ARG A 26 -2.36 6.27 -21.66
N ARG A 27 -1.94 5.43 -22.63
CA ARG A 27 -0.64 4.72 -22.60
C ARG A 27 0.49 5.34 -23.42
N ASN A 28 0.24 6.40 -24.20
CA ASN A 28 1.26 7.01 -25.06
C ASN A 28 1.71 8.38 -24.56
N PHE A 29 2.75 8.40 -23.72
CA PHE A 29 3.59 9.57 -23.45
C PHE A 29 5.00 9.32 -24.00
N PRO A 30 5.59 10.25 -24.79
CA PRO A 30 6.86 10.01 -25.47
C PRO A 30 8.04 10.17 -24.51
N ARG A 31 8.88 9.13 -24.41
CA ARG A 31 10.24 9.20 -23.83
C ARG A 31 11.23 9.56 -24.93
N GLY A 32 11.89 10.70 -24.79
CA GLY A 32 13.11 10.98 -25.53
C GLY A 32 13.55 12.43 -25.40
N LEU A 33 14.63 12.66 -24.65
CA LEU A 33 15.79 13.43 -25.11
C LEU A 33 16.85 13.47 -24.00
N TYR A 34 17.93 12.71 -24.17
CA TYR A 34 19.31 13.15 -23.93
C TYR A 34 20.21 12.11 -24.63
N SER A 35 20.63 12.46 -25.85
CA SER A 35 21.67 11.78 -26.60
C SER A 35 23.02 12.14 -26.00
N VAL A 36 23.89 11.16 -25.79
CA VAL A 36 25.33 11.40 -25.59
C VAL A 36 26.04 10.71 -26.74
N GLU A 37 26.75 11.53 -27.50
CA GLU A 37 27.53 11.16 -28.67
C GLU A 37 28.71 10.25 -28.31
N ASP A 38 28.95 9.28 -29.18
CA ASP A 38 30.09 8.39 -29.14
C ASP A 38 31.18 8.96 -30.05
N GLY A 39 32.37 9.23 -29.51
CA GLY A 39 33.50 9.74 -30.30
C GLY A 39 34.69 10.17 -29.46
N GLY A 40 35.75 9.35 -29.43
CA GLY A 40 37.07 9.81 -29.00
C GLY A 40 37.94 8.75 -28.32
N SER A 41 38.70 8.03 -29.13
CA SER A 41 39.87 7.25 -28.71
C SER A 41 40.85 8.11 -27.90
N ALA A 42 41.01 7.81 -26.60
CA ALA A 42 42.13 8.31 -25.80
C ALA A 42 42.72 7.20 -24.93
N LYS A 43 44.00 6.98 -25.16
CA LYS A 43 44.90 5.96 -24.62
C LYS A 43 44.91 5.97 -23.09
N TRP A 44 44.85 4.76 -22.55
CA TRP A 44 44.79 4.42 -21.13
C TRP A 44 45.94 5.00 -20.30
N ASN A 45 45.58 5.67 -19.20
CA ASN A 45 46.30 5.62 -17.93
C ASN A 45 45.25 5.69 -16.80
N ARG A 46 44.47 4.61 -16.65
CA ARG A 46 43.47 4.52 -15.57
C ARG A 46 44.16 4.01 -14.32
N LEU A 47 44.37 4.93 -13.37
CA LEU A 47 44.84 4.70 -12.01
C LEU A 47 44.35 3.36 -11.45
N LYS A 48 45.27 2.57 -10.86
CA LYS A 48 44.98 1.42 -9.99
C LYS A 48 43.87 1.83 -9.01
N ARG A 49 42.64 1.38 -9.26
CA ARG A 49 41.51 1.65 -8.36
C ARG A 49 41.74 0.89 -7.06
N SER A 50 41.80 1.68 -6.00
CA SER A 50 41.94 1.32 -4.59
C SER A 50 41.12 0.10 -4.17
N LEU A 51 41.77 -0.72 -3.34
CA LEU A 51 41.33 -1.94 -2.67
C LEU A 51 40.00 -1.75 -1.93
N TYR A 52 38.95 -2.42 -2.41
CA TYR A 52 37.87 -2.85 -1.54
C TYR A 52 38.24 -4.24 -1.03
N GLN A 53 38.64 -4.36 0.24
CA GLN A 53 38.95 -5.63 0.91
C GLN A 53 37.66 -6.41 1.26
N GLY A 54 36.76 -6.59 0.29
CA GLY A 54 35.57 -7.41 0.46
C GLY A 54 35.94 -8.89 0.48
N LYS A 55 35.44 -9.66 1.46
CA LYS A 55 35.59 -11.13 1.56
C LYS A 55 34.39 -11.86 0.92
N SER A 56 33.93 -11.38 -0.24
CA SER A 56 32.68 -11.83 -0.86
C SER A 56 32.74 -13.32 -1.25
N CYS A 57 33.72 -13.72 -2.05
CA CYS A 57 33.88 -15.11 -2.48
C CYS A 57 34.28 -16.01 -1.31
N ARG A 58 35.05 -15.50 -0.35
CA ARG A 58 35.36 -16.22 0.90
C ARG A 58 34.12 -16.49 1.76
N LEU A 59 33.09 -15.65 1.70
CA LEU A 59 31.83 -15.84 2.45
C LEU A 59 30.85 -16.78 1.75
N ARG A 60 30.74 -16.72 0.42
CA ARG A 60 29.76 -17.52 -0.34
C ARG A 60 30.31 -18.86 -0.85
N GLY A 61 31.60 -18.93 -1.17
CA GLY A 61 32.19 -20.04 -1.90
C GLY A 61 32.17 -19.83 -3.41
N CYS A 62 32.94 -20.66 -4.12
CA CYS A 62 33.15 -20.58 -5.57
C CYS A 62 32.10 -21.40 -6.30
N CYS A 63 31.49 -20.82 -7.33
CA CYS A 63 30.48 -21.49 -8.14
C CYS A 63 31.11 -22.05 -9.42
N THR A 64 30.74 -23.28 -9.79
CA THR A 64 31.16 -23.89 -11.05
C THR A 64 30.23 -23.45 -12.19
N GLY A 65 30.79 -23.18 -13.37
CA GLY A 65 30.02 -22.60 -14.48
C GLY A 65 29.59 -21.15 -14.22
N ARG A 66 28.54 -20.71 -14.92
CA ARG A 66 27.94 -19.38 -14.77
C ARG A 66 26.71 -19.47 -13.87
N ASP A 67 26.68 -18.66 -12.81
CA ASP A 67 25.55 -18.60 -11.87
C ASP A 67 25.28 -17.14 -11.49
N ASP A 68 24.24 -16.55 -12.10
CA ASP A 68 23.87 -15.15 -11.86
C ASP A 68 23.41 -14.91 -10.39
N THR A 69 23.07 -15.97 -9.65
CA THR A 69 22.76 -15.89 -8.22
C THR A 69 24.03 -15.94 -7.35
N CYS A 70 25.17 -16.30 -7.93
CA CYS A 70 26.48 -16.35 -7.30
C CYS A 70 27.13 -14.97 -7.20
N SER A 71 26.40 -14.03 -6.62
CA SER A 71 26.72 -12.61 -6.67
C SER A 71 26.51 -11.86 -5.36
N PHE A 72 27.19 -10.72 -5.20
CA PHE A 72 27.12 -9.84 -4.05
C PHE A 72 26.88 -8.40 -4.45
N ASN A 73 26.00 -7.73 -3.71
CA ASN A 73 25.74 -6.32 -3.92
C ASN A 73 26.76 -5.46 -3.16
N ILE A 74 27.55 -4.69 -3.91
CA ILE A 74 28.48 -3.69 -3.39
C ILE A 74 27.70 -2.37 -3.25
N VAL A 75 27.02 -2.22 -2.12
CA VAL A 75 26.16 -1.06 -1.82
C VAL A 75 26.89 0.28 -2.01
N SER A 76 28.19 0.32 -1.68
CA SER A 76 29.04 1.53 -1.84
C SER A 76 29.27 1.96 -3.28
N LYS A 77 29.00 1.09 -4.26
CA LYS A 77 29.21 1.34 -5.69
C LYS A 77 27.96 1.10 -6.53
N ALA A 78 26.82 0.78 -5.90
CA ALA A 78 25.59 0.37 -6.58
C ALA A 78 25.86 -0.68 -7.69
N ALA A 79 26.76 -1.62 -7.41
CA ALA A 79 27.25 -2.60 -8.39
C ALA A 79 27.12 -4.01 -7.81
N ILE A 80 27.02 -5.01 -8.68
CA ILE A 80 27.00 -6.42 -8.31
C ILE A 80 28.35 -7.03 -8.70
N CYS A 81 28.90 -7.89 -7.85
CA CYS A 81 30.07 -8.69 -8.19
C CYS A 81 29.78 -10.19 -8.15
N TYR A 82 30.53 -11.00 -8.90
CA TYR A 82 30.35 -12.45 -9.07
C TYR A 82 31.56 -13.26 -8.58
N CYS A 83 31.29 -14.48 -8.15
CA CYS A 83 32.28 -15.45 -7.65
C CYS A 83 32.27 -16.78 -8.43
N ASP A 84 31.83 -16.75 -9.69
CA ASP A 84 31.67 -17.92 -10.52
C ASP A 84 32.86 -18.14 -11.47
N GLN A 85 32.95 -19.34 -12.06
CA GLN A 85 34.09 -19.76 -12.89
C GLN A 85 34.26 -18.93 -14.17
N PHE A 86 33.26 -18.11 -14.52
CA PHE A 86 33.34 -17.18 -15.64
C PHE A 86 34.34 -16.06 -15.37
N CYS A 87 34.61 -15.77 -14.10
CA CYS A 87 35.70 -14.88 -13.73
C CYS A 87 37.06 -15.42 -14.21
N ALA A 88 37.27 -16.74 -14.24
CA ALA A 88 38.49 -17.40 -14.73
C ALA A 88 38.53 -17.64 -16.25
N SER A 89 37.44 -17.42 -16.99
CA SER A 89 37.29 -17.92 -18.37
C SER A 89 37.75 -16.99 -19.50
N GLY A 90 38.57 -15.95 -19.26
CA GLY A 90 39.07 -15.10 -20.36
C GLY A 90 40.12 -14.02 -20.02
N SER A 91 40.90 -13.61 -21.03
CA SER A 91 41.89 -12.51 -20.98
C SER A 91 41.25 -11.12 -20.80
N PRO A 92 42.02 -10.12 -20.31
CA PRO A 92 41.75 -9.43 -19.07
C PRO A 92 40.42 -8.64 -19.05
N GLY A 93 39.53 -9.05 -18.14
CA GLY A 93 38.57 -8.15 -17.51
C GLY A 93 37.10 -8.55 -17.64
N PRO A 94 36.63 -9.52 -16.83
CA PRO A 94 35.20 -9.58 -16.51
C PRO A 94 34.93 -8.47 -15.48
N VAL A 95 34.16 -7.47 -15.91
CA VAL A 95 34.00 -6.17 -15.24
C VAL A 95 33.32 -6.27 -13.87
N ASP A 96 32.77 -7.44 -13.54
CA ASP A 96 31.94 -7.64 -12.36
C ASP A 96 32.49 -8.76 -11.44
N CYS A 97 33.76 -9.16 -11.50
CA CYS A 97 34.28 -10.13 -10.53
C CYS A 97 34.48 -9.53 -9.14
N CYS A 98 34.16 -10.29 -8.10
CA CYS A 98 34.45 -9.87 -6.73
C CYS A 98 35.97 -9.79 -6.50
N ALA A 99 36.38 -8.84 -5.68
CA ALA A 99 37.80 -8.50 -5.50
C ALA A 99 38.66 -9.66 -4.95
N ASP A 100 38.05 -10.59 -4.20
CA ASP A 100 38.71 -11.75 -3.61
C ASP A 100 38.59 -13.02 -4.45
N TYR A 101 37.98 -12.98 -5.65
CA TYR A 101 37.78 -14.15 -6.51
C TYR A 101 39.10 -14.87 -6.82
N TRP A 102 40.12 -14.14 -7.25
CA TRP A 102 41.41 -14.72 -7.64
C TRP A 102 42.18 -15.35 -6.46
N GLU A 103 42.00 -14.82 -5.25
CA GLU A 103 42.62 -15.37 -4.04
C GLU A 103 41.92 -16.67 -3.60
N VAL A 104 40.60 -16.74 -3.78
CA VAL A 104 39.74 -17.77 -3.18
C VAL A 104 39.39 -18.90 -4.16
N CYS A 105 39.19 -18.58 -5.44
CA CYS A 105 38.57 -19.47 -6.42
C CYS A 105 39.47 -19.89 -7.58
N ASP A 106 40.60 -19.21 -7.80
CA ASP A 106 41.52 -19.48 -8.92
C ASP A 106 42.77 -20.27 -8.52
N ASN A 107 42.99 -20.52 -7.23
CA ASN A 107 44.06 -21.38 -6.77
C ASN A 107 43.58 -22.85 -6.68
N PRO A 108 44.23 -23.80 -7.38
CA PRO A 108 43.92 -25.23 -7.32
C PRO A 108 44.49 -25.94 -6.08
N VAL A 109 45.14 -25.20 -5.16
CA VAL A 109 45.46 -25.76 -3.85
C VAL A 109 44.15 -25.79 -3.09
N GLU A 110 43.56 -26.98 -2.97
CA GLU A 110 42.40 -27.23 -2.13
C GLU A 110 42.60 -26.46 -0.82
N PRO A 111 41.79 -25.44 -0.52
CA PRO A 111 41.73 -24.94 0.83
C PRO A 111 41.23 -26.15 1.61
N THR A 112 42.10 -26.78 2.39
CA THR A 112 41.72 -27.79 3.38
C THR A 112 40.49 -27.24 4.05
N ARG A 113 39.33 -27.79 3.68
CA ARG A 113 38.04 -27.36 4.19
C ARG A 113 38.20 -27.44 5.68
N SER A 114 38.18 -26.30 6.38
CA SER A 114 38.27 -26.37 7.82
C SER A 114 37.09 -27.22 8.27
N ASP A 115 37.35 -28.40 8.83
CA ASP A 115 36.34 -29.24 9.46
C ASP A 115 35.61 -28.53 10.61
N LYS A 116 36.05 -27.31 10.94
CA LYS A 116 35.26 -26.35 11.69
C LYS A 116 34.07 -25.89 10.85
N ARG A 117 32.96 -26.62 10.99
CA ARG A 117 31.59 -26.09 10.85
C ARG A 117 31.62 -24.67 11.42
N TRP A 118 31.36 -23.66 10.58
CA TRP A 118 31.30 -22.27 11.02
C TRP A 118 30.52 -22.25 12.33
N PRO A 119 31.05 -21.67 13.42
CA PRO A 119 30.26 -21.55 14.63
C PRO A 119 28.96 -20.85 14.23
N PRO A 120 27.79 -21.35 14.66
CA PRO A 120 26.55 -20.62 14.42
C PRO A 120 26.81 -19.16 14.83
N PRO A 121 26.34 -18.17 14.05
CA PRO A 121 26.52 -16.77 14.39
C PRO A 121 26.26 -16.59 15.88
N ALA A 122 27.27 -16.10 16.61
CA ALA A 122 27.28 -16.17 18.08
C ALA A 122 26.07 -15.50 18.74
N SER A 123 25.39 -14.62 17.99
CA SER A 123 24.15 -13.95 18.38
C SER A 123 23.32 -13.59 17.15
N GLY A 124 22.01 -13.84 17.22
CA GLY A 124 21.06 -13.52 16.16
C GLY A 124 19.74 -14.27 16.34
N CYS A 125 18.69 -13.80 15.67
CA CYS A 125 17.34 -14.30 15.84
C CYS A 125 16.83 -14.95 14.56
N TYR A 126 15.99 -15.97 14.70
CA TYR A 126 15.29 -16.58 13.58
C TYR A 126 13.83 -16.20 13.60
N LYS A 127 13.25 -15.93 12.43
CA LYS A 127 11.81 -15.77 12.25
C LYS A 127 11.40 -16.35 10.90
N ASP A 128 10.36 -17.19 10.89
CA ASP A 128 9.83 -17.86 9.69
C ASP A 128 10.91 -18.55 8.85
N GLY A 129 11.87 -19.21 9.52
CA GLY A 129 12.99 -19.89 8.87
C GLY A 129 14.12 -18.98 8.36
N ARG A 130 14.00 -17.65 8.50
CA ARG A 130 15.02 -16.67 8.08
C ARG A 130 15.85 -16.18 9.25
N TYR A 131 17.17 -16.05 9.05
CA TYR A 131 18.11 -15.50 10.03
C TYR A 131 18.16 -13.97 9.99
N TYR A 132 18.21 -13.35 11.17
CA TYR A 132 18.36 -11.91 11.39
C TYR A 132 19.51 -11.67 12.36
N GLY A 133 20.41 -10.73 12.02
CA GLY A 133 21.53 -10.40 12.88
C GLY A 133 21.10 -9.75 14.20
N GLU A 134 21.94 -9.88 15.22
CA GLU A 134 21.77 -9.22 16.52
C GLU A 134 21.51 -7.70 16.35
N GLY A 135 20.56 -7.17 17.12
CA GLY A 135 20.14 -5.76 17.04
C GLY A 135 19.18 -5.42 15.91
N THR A 136 18.90 -6.35 14.97
CA THR A 136 17.93 -6.12 13.89
C THR A 136 16.54 -5.80 14.44
N ILE A 137 15.87 -4.81 13.86
CA ILE A 137 14.49 -4.47 14.17
C ILE A 137 13.61 -4.86 12.99
N ILE A 138 12.55 -5.62 13.27
CA ILE A 138 11.53 -5.99 12.29
C ILE A 138 10.15 -5.51 12.78
N LYS A 139 9.22 -5.35 11.84
CA LYS A 139 7.80 -5.14 12.16
C LYS A 139 7.07 -6.48 12.13
N ASP A 140 6.32 -6.74 13.19
CA ASP A 140 5.44 -7.88 13.32
C ASP A 140 4.01 -7.39 13.56
N ASN A 141 3.22 -7.34 12.48
CA ASN A 141 1.99 -6.57 12.45
C ASN A 141 2.26 -5.13 12.94
N CYS A 142 1.59 -4.65 13.99
CA CYS A 142 1.82 -3.32 14.55
C CYS A 142 3.06 -3.24 15.46
N ASN A 143 3.54 -4.38 15.95
CA ASN A 143 4.59 -4.45 16.95
C ASN A 143 6.00 -4.30 16.34
N SER A 144 6.88 -3.61 17.06
CA SER A 144 8.30 -3.48 16.72
C SER A 144 9.11 -4.51 17.51
N CYS A 145 9.80 -5.41 16.83
CA CYS A 145 10.55 -6.50 17.42
C CYS A 145 12.04 -6.31 17.18
N LYS A 146 12.80 -6.13 18.26
CA LYS A 146 14.27 -6.05 18.21
C LYS A 146 14.88 -7.38 18.60
N CYS A 147 15.79 -7.90 17.77
CA CYS A 147 16.60 -9.05 18.12
C CYS A 147 17.60 -8.65 19.20
N PHE A 148 17.53 -9.31 20.35
CA PHE A 148 18.43 -9.08 21.47
C PHE A 148 18.77 -10.39 22.17
N GLN A 149 20.06 -10.72 22.26
CA GLN A 149 20.55 -11.98 22.84
C GLN A 149 19.87 -13.21 22.23
N SER A 150 19.76 -13.22 20.89
CA SER A 150 19.09 -14.29 20.14
C SER A 150 17.60 -14.51 20.46
N LEU A 151 16.95 -13.54 21.13
CA LEU A 151 15.52 -13.53 21.42
C LEU A 151 14.86 -12.28 20.82
N TRP A 152 13.64 -12.42 20.30
CA TRP A 152 12.84 -11.29 19.86
C TRP A 152 12.24 -10.55 21.05
N LYS A 153 12.66 -9.31 21.27
CA LYS A 153 12.04 -8.37 22.20
C LYS A 153 11.08 -7.47 21.43
N CYS A 154 9.79 -7.80 21.47
CA CYS A 154 8.74 -7.06 20.81
C CYS A 154 8.02 -6.08 21.75
N SER A 155 7.53 -4.97 21.20
CA SER A 155 6.47 -4.19 21.84
C SER A 155 5.23 -5.06 22.05
N LYS A 156 4.36 -4.65 22.98
CA LYS A 156 3.13 -5.37 23.34
C LYS A 156 1.88 -4.55 23.03
N GLU A 157 1.90 -3.86 21.91
CA GLU A 157 0.75 -3.08 21.44
C GLU A 157 -0.36 -4.01 20.96
N VAL A 158 -1.60 -3.60 21.21
CA VAL A 158 -2.76 -4.29 20.66
C VAL A 158 -2.94 -3.85 19.21
N CYS A 159 -2.72 -4.77 18.28
CA CYS A 159 -2.90 -4.49 16.85
C CYS A 159 -4.38 -4.46 16.49
N LEU A 160 -4.74 -3.59 15.53
CA LEU A 160 -6.11 -3.41 15.06
C LEU A 160 -6.64 -4.68 14.37
N VAL A 161 -5.83 -5.26 13.48
CA VAL A 161 -6.14 -6.54 12.83
C VAL A 161 -5.48 -7.67 13.59
N ARG A 162 -6.30 -8.63 14.05
CA ARG A 162 -5.86 -9.79 14.85
C ARG A 162 -6.45 -11.08 14.28
N GLN A 163 -5.58 -12.02 13.91
CA GLN A 163 -5.99 -13.24 13.23
C GLN A 163 -6.84 -14.15 14.12
N ASP A 164 -6.51 -14.23 15.40
CA ASP A 164 -7.27 -14.95 16.43
C ASP A 164 -8.69 -14.38 16.57
N LEU A 165 -8.83 -13.05 16.55
CA LEU A 165 -10.14 -12.39 16.60
C LEU A 165 -10.97 -12.68 15.36
N ILE A 166 -10.37 -12.60 14.17
CA ILE A 166 -11.05 -12.92 12.90
C ILE A 166 -11.56 -14.36 12.91
N GLN A 167 -10.72 -15.31 13.34
CA GLN A 167 -11.11 -16.72 13.44
C GLN A 167 -12.24 -16.94 14.44
N ASN A 168 -12.19 -16.27 15.60
CA ASN A 168 -13.23 -16.36 16.61
C ASN A 168 -14.58 -15.82 16.10
N ILE A 169 -14.58 -14.63 15.48
CA ILE A 169 -15.80 -14.06 14.88
C ILE A 169 -16.39 -14.99 13.82
N ASN A 170 -15.55 -15.51 12.93
CA ASN A 170 -15.98 -16.38 11.83
C ASN A 170 -16.39 -17.79 12.28
N SER A 171 -16.19 -18.13 13.56
CA SER A 171 -16.69 -19.38 14.13
C SER A 171 -18.19 -19.32 14.48
N GLY A 172 -18.74 -18.11 14.61
CA GLY A 172 -20.17 -17.87 14.83
C GLY A 172 -20.94 -17.59 13.53
N ASP A 173 -22.27 -17.66 13.61
CA ASP A 173 -23.16 -17.18 12.55
C ASP A 173 -23.76 -15.82 12.94
N HIS A 174 -23.28 -14.77 12.28
CA HIS A 174 -23.68 -13.39 12.56
C HIS A 174 -24.26 -12.69 11.32
N GLY A 175 -24.45 -13.41 10.20
CA GLY A 175 -24.86 -12.82 8.92
C GLY A 175 -23.77 -12.00 8.19
N TRP A 176 -22.54 -11.99 8.71
CA TRP A 176 -21.36 -11.37 8.08
C TRP A 176 -20.08 -12.14 8.45
N LYS A 177 -18.97 -11.88 7.75
CA LYS A 177 -17.66 -12.49 8.02
C LYS A 177 -16.59 -11.41 8.19
N ALA A 178 -15.70 -11.62 9.16
CA ALA A 178 -14.51 -10.80 9.36
C ALA A 178 -13.39 -11.21 8.40
N ASP A 179 -12.60 -10.24 7.94
CA ASP A 179 -11.45 -10.50 7.09
C ASP A 179 -10.29 -9.52 7.38
N ASN A 180 -9.10 -9.84 6.89
CA ASN A 180 -7.90 -9.02 7.01
C ASN A 180 -7.78 -8.05 5.83
N TYR A 181 -8.14 -6.79 6.07
CA TYR A 181 -7.92 -5.73 5.11
C TYR A 181 -6.52 -5.12 5.27
N SER A 182 -5.72 -5.20 4.21
CA SER A 182 -4.32 -4.75 4.18
C SER A 182 -4.13 -3.28 4.62
N GLN A 183 -5.12 -2.42 4.36
CA GLN A 183 -5.13 -1.01 4.77
C GLN A 183 -5.15 -0.76 6.28
N PHE A 184 -5.46 -1.79 7.08
CA PHE A 184 -5.49 -1.76 8.54
C PHE A 184 -4.34 -2.56 9.17
N TRP A 185 -3.59 -3.32 8.36
CA TRP A 185 -2.46 -4.11 8.82
C TRP A 185 -1.33 -3.21 9.33
N GLY A 186 -0.76 -3.53 10.49
CA GLY A 186 0.32 -2.74 11.09
C GLY A 186 -0.14 -1.55 11.94
N MET A 187 -1.45 -1.27 12.01
CA MET A 187 -2.00 -0.21 12.85
C MET A 187 -2.31 -0.75 14.26
N THR A 188 -2.09 0.06 15.30
CA THR A 188 -2.59 -0.27 16.66
C THR A 188 -4.09 0.02 16.78
N VAL A 189 -4.75 -0.57 17.78
CA VAL A 189 -6.15 -0.26 18.08
C VAL A 189 -6.34 1.22 18.40
N GLU A 190 -5.42 1.82 19.17
CA GLU A 190 -5.45 3.24 19.52
C GLU A 190 -5.34 4.13 18.28
N GLU A 191 -4.41 3.81 17.38
CA GLU A 191 -4.28 4.52 16.12
C GLU A 191 -5.53 4.38 15.25
N GLY A 192 -6.10 3.18 15.17
CA GLY A 192 -7.34 2.92 14.46
C GLY A 192 -8.48 3.75 14.99
N PHE A 193 -8.66 3.76 16.30
CA PHE A 193 -9.67 4.58 16.97
C PHE A 193 -9.49 6.07 16.64
N LYS A 194 -8.27 6.61 16.78
CA LYS A 194 -8.01 8.03 16.56
C LYS A 194 -8.06 8.46 15.09
N LYS A 195 -7.60 7.62 14.17
CA LYS A 195 -7.41 7.97 12.75
C LYS A 195 -8.56 7.54 11.85
N ARG A 196 -9.33 6.52 12.24
CA ARG A 196 -10.46 6.00 11.43
C ARG A 196 -11.82 6.37 12.02
N LEU A 197 -11.92 6.57 13.35
CA LEU A 197 -13.13 7.10 13.98
C LEU A 197 -12.94 8.58 14.26
N GLY A 198 -13.96 9.38 13.94
CA GLY A 198 -13.84 10.84 13.97
C GLY A 198 -15.15 11.57 14.20
N THR A 199 -16.25 10.85 14.42
CA THR A 199 -17.53 11.50 14.68
C THR A 199 -17.79 11.52 16.18
N PHE A 200 -17.99 12.71 16.75
CA PHE A 200 -18.35 12.83 18.15
C PHE A 200 -19.78 12.34 18.40
N PRO A 201 -20.06 11.79 19.59
CA PRO A 201 -21.42 11.41 19.96
C PRO A 201 -22.41 12.56 19.75
N PRO A 202 -23.62 12.28 19.24
CA PRO A 202 -24.62 13.32 19.02
C PRO A 202 -25.03 13.95 20.36
N SER A 203 -25.33 15.25 20.32
CA SER A 203 -25.88 15.95 21.49
C SER A 203 -27.29 15.43 21.84
N HIS A 204 -27.73 15.64 23.09
CA HIS A 204 -29.09 15.32 23.52
C HIS A 204 -30.16 15.99 22.64
N SER A 205 -29.90 17.21 22.15
CA SER A 205 -30.82 17.91 21.25
C SER A 205 -31.01 17.16 19.93
N LEU A 206 -29.93 16.60 19.37
CA LEU A 206 -29.99 15.79 18.14
C LEU A 206 -30.72 14.48 18.36
N LEU A 207 -30.47 13.81 19.48
CA LEU A 207 -31.15 12.56 19.84
C LEU A 207 -32.66 12.76 20.06
N ASN A 208 -33.09 13.98 20.39
CA ASN A 208 -34.49 14.34 20.61
C ASN A 208 -35.14 15.02 19.38
N MET A 209 -34.49 15.01 18.21
CA MET A 209 -35.09 15.55 16.99
C MET A 209 -36.35 14.77 16.63
N ARG A 210 -37.39 15.50 16.23
CA ARG A 210 -38.64 14.92 15.74
C ARG A 210 -38.58 14.77 14.22
N GLU A 211 -39.35 13.82 13.73
CA GLU A 211 -39.65 13.70 12.32
C GLU A 211 -40.16 15.03 11.74
N VAL A 212 -39.82 15.28 10.48
CA VAL A 212 -40.31 16.47 9.77
C VAL A 212 -41.82 16.31 9.60
N PRO A 213 -42.63 17.31 10.00
CA PRO A 213 -44.09 17.23 9.82
C PRO A 213 -44.45 17.05 8.35
N GLY A 214 -45.23 16.02 8.04
CA GLY A 214 -45.69 15.72 6.68
C GLY A 214 -46.54 14.46 6.63
N ASN A 215 -47.30 14.29 5.55
CA ASN A 215 -48.04 13.06 5.29
C ASN A 215 -47.04 11.96 4.92
N SER A 216 -46.63 11.14 5.88
CA SER A 216 -45.95 9.89 5.59
C SER A 216 -46.87 9.01 4.75
N LEU A 217 -46.31 8.40 3.71
CA LEU A 217 -47.04 7.39 2.97
C LEU A 217 -47.21 6.15 3.85
N PRO A 218 -48.31 5.40 3.72
CA PRO A 218 -48.44 4.08 4.32
C PRO A 218 -47.26 3.18 3.92
N GLU A 219 -46.82 2.32 4.84
CA GLU A 219 -45.64 1.47 4.66
C GLU A 219 -45.72 0.62 3.38
N GLU A 220 -46.93 0.21 3.00
CA GLU A 220 -47.21 -0.61 1.82
C GLU A 220 -46.90 0.09 0.50
N LYS A 221 -46.71 1.42 0.52
CA LYS A 221 -46.30 2.19 -0.66
C LYS A 221 -44.78 2.23 -0.86
N PHE A 222 -43.99 1.77 0.10
CA PHE A 222 -42.54 1.70 -0.05
C PHE A 222 -42.10 0.39 -0.72
N PRO A 223 -41.06 0.41 -1.56
CA PRO A 223 -40.57 -0.81 -2.19
C PRO A 223 -39.85 -1.70 -1.17
N ALA A 224 -39.98 -3.02 -1.33
CA ALA A 224 -39.29 -4.00 -0.49
C ALA A 224 -37.75 -3.92 -0.59
N PHE A 225 -37.24 -3.34 -1.67
CA PHE A 225 -35.82 -3.09 -1.91
C PHE A 225 -35.64 -1.68 -2.47
N PHE A 226 -34.67 -0.94 -1.93
CA PHE A 226 -34.33 0.38 -2.40
C PHE A 226 -32.81 0.57 -2.41
N ALA A 227 -32.30 1.07 -3.54
CA ALA A 227 -30.92 1.51 -3.67
C ALA A 227 -30.90 2.88 -4.36
N ALA A 228 -30.30 3.88 -3.70
CA ALA A 228 -30.25 5.24 -4.23
C ALA A 228 -29.57 5.30 -5.60
N THR A 229 -28.53 4.48 -5.82
CA THR A 229 -27.81 4.39 -7.11
C THR A 229 -28.68 3.90 -8.26
N TYR A 230 -29.77 3.18 -8.00
CA TYR A 230 -30.73 2.75 -9.01
C TYR A 230 -31.83 3.79 -9.22
N ALA A 231 -32.25 4.47 -8.15
CA ALA A 231 -33.26 5.53 -8.22
C ALA A 231 -32.72 6.80 -8.90
N TRP A 232 -31.45 7.13 -8.65
CA TRP A 232 -30.76 8.29 -9.22
C TRP A 232 -29.39 7.89 -9.77
N PRO A 233 -29.36 7.21 -10.95
CA PRO A 233 -28.10 6.86 -11.60
C PRO A 233 -27.26 8.11 -11.88
N GLU A 234 -25.94 7.99 -11.78
CA GLU A 234 -24.96 9.07 -12.00
C GLU A 234 -25.03 10.26 -11.01
N TRP A 235 -25.99 10.28 -10.08
CA TRP A 235 -26.15 11.37 -9.10
C TRP A 235 -25.77 10.97 -7.67
N ILE A 236 -25.44 9.70 -7.47
CA ILE A 236 -24.91 9.18 -6.22
C ILE A 236 -23.41 8.94 -6.41
N HIS A 237 -22.60 9.67 -5.65
CA HIS A 237 -21.15 9.61 -5.78
C HIS A 237 -20.57 8.37 -5.11
N ASP A 238 -19.41 7.93 -5.62
CA ASP A 238 -18.68 6.81 -5.03
C ASP A 238 -18.15 7.13 -3.62
N PRO A 239 -17.94 6.10 -2.78
CA PRO A 239 -17.33 6.25 -1.47
C PRO A 239 -15.94 6.90 -1.53
N LEU A 240 -15.70 7.84 -0.62
CA LEU A 240 -14.43 8.55 -0.49
C LEU A 240 -13.57 7.98 0.66
N ASP A 241 -12.25 8.07 0.53
CA ASP A 241 -11.30 7.61 1.55
C ASP A 241 -10.79 8.77 2.41
N GLN A 242 -11.18 8.80 3.69
CA GLN A 242 -10.68 9.75 4.70
C GLN A 242 -9.21 9.54 5.08
N ARG A 243 -8.59 8.43 4.64
CA ARG A 243 -7.23 8.00 4.99
C ARG A 243 -7.04 7.94 6.52
N ASN A 244 -5.87 8.32 7.00
CA ASN A 244 -5.50 8.31 8.42
C ASN A 244 -5.82 9.64 9.10
N CYS A 245 -7.05 10.11 8.93
CA CYS A 245 -7.59 11.34 9.49
C CYS A 245 -8.99 11.03 10.02
N GLY A 246 -9.26 11.29 11.30
CA GLY A 246 -10.57 11.09 11.93
C GLY A 246 -11.59 12.13 11.45
N ALA A 247 -11.92 12.10 10.16
CA ALA A 247 -12.75 13.10 9.49
C ALA A 247 -14.04 12.52 8.89
N SER A 248 -14.49 11.34 9.35
CA SER A 248 -15.75 10.73 8.90
C SER A 248 -16.95 11.69 8.99
N TRP A 249 -16.97 12.56 10.00
CA TRP A 249 -17.98 13.61 10.19
C TRP A 249 -18.06 14.58 9.00
N ALA A 250 -16.92 14.95 8.40
CA ALA A 250 -16.85 15.86 7.27
C ALA A 250 -17.11 15.16 5.94
N PHE A 251 -16.51 13.98 5.75
CA PHE A 251 -16.69 13.19 4.52
C PHE A 251 -18.15 12.76 4.33
N SER A 252 -18.79 12.21 5.37
CA SER A 252 -20.21 11.81 5.29
C SER A 252 -21.12 13.00 5.01
N THR A 253 -20.89 14.14 5.67
CA THR A 253 -21.69 15.36 5.45
C THR A 253 -21.54 15.90 4.03
N ALA A 254 -20.30 16.04 3.54
CA ALA A 254 -20.02 16.55 2.19
C ALA A 254 -20.58 15.62 1.10
N SER A 255 -20.40 14.31 1.22
CA SER A 255 -20.91 13.34 0.24
C SER A 255 -22.44 13.36 0.18
N VAL A 256 -23.14 13.32 1.33
CA VAL A 256 -24.61 13.35 1.36
C VAL A 256 -25.13 14.69 0.81
N ALA A 257 -24.47 15.81 1.13
CA ALA A 257 -24.86 17.11 0.60
C ALA A 257 -24.66 17.18 -0.94
N ALA A 258 -23.56 16.63 -1.47
CA ALA A 258 -23.31 16.56 -2.91
C ALA A 258 -24.40 15.76 -3.65
N ASP A 259 -24.70 14.55 -3.17
CA ASP A 259 -25.75 13.70 -3.76
C ASP A 259 -27.12 14.40 -3.75
N ARG A 260 -27.46 15.05 -2.62
CA ARG A 260 -28.72 15.78 -2.50
C ARG A 260 -28.79 17.00 -3.42
N ILE A 261 -27.69 17.72 -3.63
CA ILE A 261 -27.62 18.82 -4.59
C ILE A 261 -27.84 18.29 -6.01
N ALA A 262 -27.23 17.17 -6.38
CA ALA A 262 -27.44 16.55 -7.69
C ALA A 262 -28.91 16.17 -7.92
N ILE A 263 -29.53 15.50 -6.93
CA ILE A 263 -30.95 15.13 -7.00
C ILE A 263 -31.86 16.35 -7.08
N HIS A 264 -31.66 17.35 -6.22
CA HIS A 264 -32.53 18.53 -6.15
C HIS A 264 -32.31 19.51 -7.31
N SER A 265 -31.14 19.48 -7.95
CA SER A 265 -30.85 20.28 -9.14
C SER A 265 -31.19 19.56 -10.44
N GLU A 266 -31.79 18.36 -10.38
CA GLU A 266 -32.10 17.52 -11.55
C GLU A 266 -30.85 17.28 -12.43
N GLY A 267 -29.70 17.04 -11.77
CA GLY A 267 -28.43 16.77 -12.44
C GLY A 267 -27.73 17.98 -13.05
N GLN A 268 -28.19 19.21 -12.78
CA GLN A 268 -27.48 20.42 -13.24
C GLN A 268 -26.18 20.66 -12.47
N ILE A 269 -26.10 20.19 -11.22
CA ILE A 269 -24.90 20.30 -10.37
C ILE A 269 -24.57 18.91 -9.83
N THR A 270 -23.53 18.28 -10.36
CA THR A 270 -23.11 16.92 -10.00
C THR A 270 -21.67 16.90 -9.46
N ASP A 271 -21.17 18.04 -8.98
CA ASP A 271 -19.83 18.11 -8.44
C ASP A 271 -19.77 17.58 -7.00
N ASN A 272 -18.68 16.88 -6.68
CA ASN A 272 -18.37 16.52 -5.31
C ASN A 272 -18.09 17.77 -4.47
N LEU A 273 -18.62 17.79 -3.24
CA LEU A 273 -18.28 18.84 -2.28
C LEU A 273 -16.94 18.57 -1.60
N SER A 274 -16.23 19.65 -1.28
CA SER A 274 -14.91 19.58 -0.64
C SER A 274 -15.02 19.23 0.84
N ALA A 275 -14.84 17.95 1.18
CA ALA A 275 -14.66 17.53 2.57
C ALA A 275 -13.47 18.25 3.24
N GLN A 276 -12.44 18.62 2.48
CA GLN A 276 -11.30 19.38 2.98
C GLN A 276 -11.69 20.78 3.47
N ASN A 277 -12.68 21.42 2.85
CA ASN A 277 -13.19 22.71 3.32
C ASN A 277 -13.79 22.57 4.73
N LEU A 278 -14.63 21.56 4.96
CA LEU A 278 -15.15 21.28 6.31
C LEU A 278 -14.03 20.99 7.31
N ILE A 279 -13.05 20.16 6.93
CA ILE A 279 -11.93 19.78 7.81
C ILE A 279 -11.07 20.98 8.22
N SER A 280 -10.84 21.92 7.30
CA SER A 280 -9.92 23.04 7.52
C SER A 280 -10.59 24.33 7.98
N CYS A 281 -11.87 24.53 7.65
CA CYS A 281 -12.53 25.83 7.81
C CYS A 281 -13.70 25.80 8.82
N ASP A 282 -14.36 24.65 9.03
CA ASP A 282 -15.29 24.51 10.15
C ASP A 282 -14.48 24.31 11.43
N THR A 283 -14.29 25.39 12.18
CA THR A 283 -13.43 25.43 13.38
C THR A 283 -14.21 25.54 14.68
N LYS A 284 -15.54 25.72 14.61
CA LYS A 284 -16.36 25.96 15.80
C LYS A 284 -16.80 24.65 16.41
N ASN A 285 -16.11 24.24 17.48
CA ASN A 285 -16.30 22.94 18.15
C ASN A 285 -16.04 21.72 17.24
N GLN A 286 -15.19 21.91 16.23
CA GLN A 286 -14.66 20.86 15.38
C GLN A 286 -13.15 20.80 15.50
N HIS A 287 -12.58 19.62 15.33
CA HIS A 287 -11.16 19.37 15.56
C HIS A 287 -10.47 18.74 14.34
N GLY A 288 -10.99 18.97 13.13
CA GLY A 288 -10.42 18.49 11.88
C GLY A 288 -10.23 16.97 11.89
N CYS A 289 -8.97 16.52 11.76
CA CYS A 289 -8.60 15.10 11.82
C CYS A 289 -8.68 14.46 13.21
N ASN A 290 -8.92 15.23 14.28
CA ASN A 290 -9.16 14.69 15.62
C ASN A 290 -10.66 14.53 15.94
N GLY A 291 -11.52 14.76 14.95
CA GLY A 291 -12.95 14.52 15.02
C GLY A 291 -13.81 15.77 14.98
N GLY A 292 -15.11 15.55 14.84
CA GLY A 292 -16.11 16.60 14.74
C GLY A 292 -17.54 16.08 14.88
N SER A 293 -18.49 16.98 15.04
CA SER A 293 -19.92 16.68 15.08
C SER A 293 -20.59 16.92 13.72
N ILE A 294 -21.49 16.00 13.35
CA ILE A 294 -22.24 16.07 12.09
C ILE A 294 -23.17 17.29 12.06
N ASP A 295 -23.79 17.66 13.18
CA ASP A 295 -24.68 18.83 13.21
C ASP A 295 -23.96 20.17 13.06
N GLY A 296 -22.72 20.24 13.56
CA GLY A 296 -21.84 21.38 13.35
C GLY A 296 -21.52 21.53 11.86
N ALA A 297 -21.18 20.43 11.20
CA ALA A 297 -20.88 20.41 9.77
C ALA A 297 -22.08 20.83 8.91
N TRP A 298 -23.28 20.29 9.15
CA TRP A 298 -24.49 20.72 8.45
C TRP A 298 -24.84 22.19 8.69
N ARG A 299 -24.63 22.67 9.93
CA ARG A 299 -24.83 24.09 10.27
C ARG A 299 -23.81 24.97 9.55
N TYR A 300 -22.56 24.51 9.45
CA TYR A 300 -21.50 25.20 8.72
C TYR A 300 -21.87 25.34 7.25
N LEU A 301 -22.23 24.22 6.57
CA LEU A 301 -22.67 24.25 5.18
C LEU A 301 -23.82 25.25 4.98
N LYS A 302 -24.87 25.16 5.81
CA LYS A 302 -26.01 26.09 5.74
C LYS A 302 -25.62 27.58 5.86
N THR A 303 -24.56 27.90 6.59
CA THR A 303 -24.19 29.28 6.91
C THR A 303 -23.05 29.84 6.08
N HIS A 304 -22.20 28.98 5.50
CA HIS A 304 -20.97 29.39 4.81
C HIS A 304 -20.80 28.77 3.42
N GLY A 305 -21.64 27.81 3.00
CA GLY A 305 -21.56 27.18 1.67
C GLY A 305 -22.25 25.85 1.59
#